data_AF-A0A2H9SND3-F1
#
_entry.id   AF-A0A2H9SND3-F1
#
_cell.length_a   1.000
_cell.length_b   1.000
_cell.length_c   1.000
_cell.angle_alpha   90.00
_cell.angle_beta   90.00
_cell.angle_gamma   90.00
#
_symmetry.space_group_name_H-M   'P 1'
#
loop_
_entity.id
_entity.type
_entity.pdbx_description
1 polymer ?
#
loop_
_entity_poly.entity_id
_entity_poly.type
_entity_poly.pdbx_seq_one_letter_code
_entity_poly.pdbx_strand_id
1 'polypeptide(L)'
;MNTLNNFSSDIQHNKNAYAYLSQLVPFITDPIVKLAPCLSEVQRLCAQYDETVAYGNLYSSTLQYLEEHVDAMYSQCKPEEVDALDALFFSLYHNDNHILDEADWLLELNKSIRPKHRNMEKLITHKLNDPKLTTNNLTPQKAESLFNRFNTLFTPNFKPQLETNIPSIKRRNDSFNFIEHRFSTQAQRHHGLVRISPLFQRWLLIKAKNASATQKIVHVYFNNLGLDRELLDIPGSNEKKLSLALHQLADDPQYRLAVITLPSSQGLFKTEAYKDLKPRWSYQDIFDEFYSIARFEHHKEGIVDFKISRSIRSLLFTDSHNETETLQDLLKKSFSTFGFHETDCLSFAQKQAVWLHFNKFELTRFILEKLQPESCNFSCKDAIDRGALSSLYFDLHASFASTTPLSQEEFTRQIDLSAAQVKGRGMNFHRLILWNAIDCYVTAHYDELKGNENTSWLIYWRDMNCPKARVHDLIARRLLQFEKALEQSPANDAGLQLLKAAQAHYESQMPEQRLLLEIISRSNQLLLEQPTPDQLYAYIDLAEELKKSHSCLRFFSGLMKLFVGALLCSGSLIQQGLSSIHSFFFHSTCSSMEEGILVMAAQKKSSLLLTSP
;
A
#
# COMPACT_ATOMS: atom_id res chain seq x y z
N MET A 1 -11.05 33.91 -9.98
CA MET A 1 -11.33 33.18 -8.73
C MET A 1 -11.96 31.86 -9.14
N ASN A 2 -11.15 30.82 -9.27
CA ASN A 2 -11.62 29.50 -9.73
C ASN A 2 -12.25 28.76 -8.56
N THR A 3 -13.53 28.40 -8.71
CA THR A 3 -14.23 27.38 -7.94
C THR A 3 -13.59 26.02 -8.19
N LEU A 4 -12.41 25.80 -7.60
CA LEU A 4 -11.95 24.44 -7.31
C LEU A 4 -12.97 23.86 -6.32
N ASN A 5 -13.67 22.80 -6.72
CA ASN A 5 -14.50 21.99 -5.84
C ASN A 5 -13.83 21.87 -4.46
N ASN A 6 -14.54 22.33 -3.42
CA ASN A 6 -14.11 22.22 -2.02
C ASN A 6 -13.98 20.73 -1.67
N PHE A 7 -12.80 20.16 -1.90
CA PHE A 7 -12.46 18.80 -1.53
C PHE A 7 -11.60 18.85 -0.26
N SER A 8 -12.12 18.33 0.85
CA SER A 8 -11.45 18.33 2.17
C SER A 8 -11.59 16.98 2.86
N SER A 9 -10.80 16.76 3.93
CA SER A 9 -10.89 15.53 4.72
C SER A 9 -12.24 15.40 5.43
N ASP A 10 -12.81 16.52 5.90
CA ASP A 10 -14.13 16.57 6.51
C ASP A 10 -15.25 16.16 5.53
N ILE A 11 -15.25 16.72 4.31
CA ILE A 11 -16.25 16.40 3.28
C ILE A 11 -16.13 14.93 2.88
N GLN A 12 -14.91 14.42 2.70
CA GLN A 12 -14.70 13.00 2.37
C GLN A 12 -15.17 12.09 3.51
N HIS A 13 -14.83 12.42 4.76
CA HIS A 13 -15.28 11.64 5.91
C HIS A 13 -16.81 11.65 6.04
N ASN A 14 -17.45 12.79 5.81
CA ASN A 14 -18.90 12.92 5.85
C ASN A 14 -19.58 12.04 4.79
N LYS A 15 -19.06 12.04 3.56
CA LYS A 15 -19.53 11.18 2.47
C LYS A 15 -19.35 9.70 2.78
N ASN A 16 -18.19 9.31 3.32
CA ASN A 16 -17.91 7.93 3.69
C ASN A 16 -18.85 7.47 4.83
N ALA A 17 -19.11 8.32 5.81
CA ALA A 17 -20.03 8.04 6.90
C ALA A 17 -21.47 7.88 6.40
N TYR A 18 -21.92 8.75 5.48
CA TYR A 18 -23.20 8.60 4.80
C TYR A 18 -23.28 7.25 4.07
N ALA A 19 -22.30 6.93 3.22
CA ALA A 19 -22.28 5.67 2.47
C ALA A 19 -22.39 4.45 3.39
N TYR A 20 -21.64 4.43 4.50
CA TYR A 20 -21.72 3.39 5.51
C TYR A 20 -23.10 3.29 6.17
N LEU A 21 -23.65 4.42 6.62
CA LEU A 21 -24.93 4.46 7.32
C LEU A 21 -26.09 4.07 6.39
N SER A 22 -26.05 4.47 5.11
CA SER A 22 -27.03 4.08 4.10
C SER A 22 -27.08 2.57 3.91
N GLN A 23 -25.95 1.85 4.03
CA GLN A 23 -25.91 0.39 3.98
C GLN A 23 -26.56 -0.27 5.21
N LEU A 24 -26.71 0.45 6.32
CA LEU A 24 -27.40 -0.08 7.51
C LEU A 24 -28.92 0.06 7.43
N VAL A 25 -29.44 1.03 6.66
CA VAL A 25 -30.88 1.33 6.57
C VAL A 25 -31.76 0.10 6.33
N PRO A 26 -31.43 -0.85 5.42
CA PRO A 26 -32.25 -2.04 5.20
C PRO A 26 -32.43 -2.94 6.43
N PHE A 27 -31.56 -2.82 7.44
CA PHE A 27 -31.57 -3.62 8.66
C PHE A 27 -32.22 -2.89 9.85
N ILE A 28 -32.66 -1.64 9.67
CA ILE A 28 -33.23 -0.80 10.72
C ILE A 28 -34.75 -0.77 10.58
N THR A 29 -35.41 -1.78 11.17
CA THR A 29 -36.86 -1.91 11.20
C THR A 29 -37.47 -1.23 12.44
N ASP A 30 -38.78 -0.98 12.45
CA ASP A 30 -39.45 -0.36 13.61
C ASP A 30 -39.24 -1.12 14.94
N PRO A 31 -39.26 -2.46 15.00
CA PRO A 31 -38.87 -3.19 16.20
C PRO A 31 -37.44 -2.88 16.66
N ILE A 32 -36.49 -2.80 15.73
CA ILE A 32 -35.09 -2.50 16.03
C ILE A 32 -34.94 -1.05 16.53
N VAL A 33 -35.68 -0.10 15.97
CA VAL A 33 -35.71 1.29 16.47
C VAL A 33 -36.31 1.38 17.88
N LYS A 34 -37.29 0.53 18.23
CA LYS A 34 -37.80 0.47 19.61
C LYS A 34 -36.73 -0.01 20.59
N LEU A 35 -35.89 -0.95 20.18
CA LEU A 35 -34.77 -1.46 20.98
C LEU A 35 -33.59 -0.48 21.05
N ALA A 36 -33.33 0.26 19.96
CA ALA A 36 -32.29 1.29 19.88
C ALA A 36 -32.84 2.58 19.21
N PRO A 37 -33.47 3.47 20.00
CA PRO A 37 -34.06 4.70 19.48
C PRO A 37 -33.10 5.63 18.73
N CYS A 38 -31.78 5.53 18.99
CA CYS A 38 -30.76 6.29 18.27
C CYS A 38 -30.77 6.01 16.75
N LEU A 39 -31.27 4.83 16.34
CA LEU A 39 -31.31 4.42 14.93
C LEU A 39 -32.42 5.11 14.15
N SER A 40 -33.34 5.83 14.80
CA SER A 40 -34.44 6.55 14.12
C SER A 40 -33.95 7.65 13.17
N GLU A 41 -32.79 8.24 13.43
CA GLU A 41 -32.16 9.19 12.51
C GLU A 41 -31.55 8.48 11.31
N VAL A 42 -30.88 7.34 11.53
CA VAL A 42 -30.31 6.52 10.46
C VAL A 42 -31.41 5.93 9.57
N GLN A 43 -32.52 5.46 10.15
CA GLN A 43 -33.67 4.93 9.42
C GLN A 43 -34.27 5.96 8.44
N ARG A 44 -34.19 7.25 8.77
CA ARG A 44 -34.76 8.36 8.00
C ARG A 44 -33.78 8.96 6.99
N LEU A 45 -32.61 8.37 6.79
CA LEU A 45 -31.65 8.86 5.81
C LEU A 45 -32.27 8.92 4.42
N CYS A 46 -32.12 10.08 3.78
CA CYS A 46 -32.50 10.27 2.39
C CYS A 46 -31.64 9.39 1.47
N ALA A 47 -32.18 9.03 0.30
CA ALA A 47 -31.40 8.31 -0.72
C ALA A 47 -30.29 9.16 -1.36
N GLN A 48 -30.35 10.50 -1.19
CA GLN A 48 -29.36 11.44 -1.69
C GLN A 48 -28.57 12.04 -0.53
N TYR A 49 -27.26 12.15 -0.72
CA TYR A 49 -26.33 12.78 0.22
C TYR A 49 -26.60 14.28 0.38
N ASP A 50 -26.70 14.75 1.63
CA ASP A 50 -26.83 16.17 1.99
C ASP A 50 -25.58 16.66 2.75
N GLU A 51 -24.83 17.58 2.15
CA GLU A 51 -23.58 18.11 2.72
C GLU A 51 -23.76 18.92 4.01
N THR A 52 -25.00 19.35 4.31
CA THR A 52 -25.31 20.12 5.52
C THR A 52 -25.51 19.23 6.75
N VAL A 53 -25.68 17.92 6.55
CA VAL A 53 -25.86 16.93 7.61
C VAL A 53 -24.51 16.38 8.05
N ALA A 54 -24.25 16.36 9.36
CA ALA A 54 -23.01 15.84 9.95
C ALA A 54 -23.06 14.31 10.13
N TYR A 55 -23.02 13.55 9.04
CA TYR A 55 -23.07 12.09 9.06
C TYR A 55 -21.90 11.45 9.82
N GLY A 56 -20.71 12.08 9.88
CA GLY A 56 -19.60 11.59 10.70
C GLY A 56 -19.92 11.63 12.20
N ASN A 57 -20.63 12.68 12.65
CA ASN A 57 -21.13 12.75 14.02
C ASN A 57 -22.21 11.67 14.27
N LEU A 58 -23.15 11.50 13.33
CA LEU A 58 -24.21 10.48 13.42
C LEU A 58 -23.64 9.06 13.45
N TYR A 59 -22.60 8.78 12.65
CA TYR A 59 -21.88 7.51 12.65
C TYR A 59 -21.28 7.21 14.03
N SER A 60 -20.53 8.18 14.57
CA SER A 60 -19.83 8.02 15.85
C SER A 60 -20.81 7.82 17.01
N SER A 61 -21.88 8.63 17.07
CA SER A 61 -22.91 8.52 18.11
C SER A 61 -23.71 7.22 18.01
N THR A 62 -24.03 6.78 16.80
CA THR A 62 -24.75 5.51 16.56
C THR A 62 -23.92 4.33 17.04
N LEU A 63 -22.66 4.21 16.62
CA LEU A 63 -21.83 3.08 17.04
C LEU A 63 -21.53 3.10 18.53
N GLN A 64 -21.31 4.28 19.12
CA GLN A 64 -21.13 4.40 20.56
C GLN A 64 -22.36 3.89 21.31
N TYR A 65 -23.56 4.33 20.91
CA TYR A 65 -24.80 3.89 21.55
C TYR A 65 -24.98 2.37 21.44
N LEU A 66 -24.78 1.80 20.25
CA LEU A 66 -24.89 0.37 20.02
C LEU A 66 -23.88 -0.42 20.87
N GLU A 67 -22.63 0.06 20.99
CA GLU A 67 -21.62 -0.60 21.83
C GLU A 67 -22.00 -0.58 23.32
N GLU A 68 -22.58 0.51 23.80
CA GLU A 68 -22.98 0.68 25.20
C GLU A 68 -24.23 -0.14 25.57
N HIS A 69 -25.09 -0.43 24.60
CA HIS A 69 -26.41 -1.04 24.85
C HIS A 69 -26.59 -2.43 24.27
N VAL A 70 -25.60 -3.01 23.56
CA VAL A 70 -25.74 -4.31 22.89
C VAL A 70 -26.30 -5.41 23.81
N ASP A 71 -25.78 -5.56 25.03
CA ASP A 71 -26.23 -6.60 25.96
C ASP A 71 -27.67 -6.36 26.44
N ALA A 72 -28.02 -5.10 26.69
CA ALA A 72 -29.37 -4.70 27.08
C ALA A 72 -30.37 -4.95 25.95
N MET A 73 -29.99 -4.67 24.70
CA MET A 73 -30.81 -4.93 23.53
C MET A 73 -31.12 -6.41 23.42
N TYR A 74 -30.14 -7.31 23.52
CA TYR A 74 -30.39 -8.76 23.47
C TYR A 74 -31.21 -9.28 24.65
N SER A 75 -31.09 -8.66 25.83
CA SER A 75 -31.88 -9.05 27.00
C SER A 75 -33.36 -8.64 26.90
N GLN A 76 -33.66 -7.58 26.13
CA GLN A 76 -35.01 -7.06 25.92
C GLN A 76 -35.65 -7.53 24.61
N CYS A 77 -34.82 -8.02 23.68
CA CYS A 77 -35.21 -8.53 22.37
C CYS A 77 -36.08 -9.79 22.51
N LYS A 78 -37.22 -9.81 21.82
CA LYS A 78 -38.05 -11.02 21.75
C LYS A 78 -37.40 -12.07 20.84
N PRO A 79 -37.70 -13.38 21.01
CA PRO A 79 -37.12 -14.43 20.17
C PRO A 79 -37.25 -14.17 18.67
N GLU A 80 -38.39 -13.63 18.23
CA GLU A 80 -38.66 -13.30 16.82
C GLU A 80 -37.89 -12.08 16.30
N GLU A 81 -37.32 -11.25 17.18
CA GLU A 81 -36.55 -10.05 16.84
C GLU A 81 -35.03 -10.34 16.77
N VAL A 82 -34.58 -11.49 17.30
CA VAL A 82 -33.16 -11.85 17.41
C VAL A 82 -32.47 -11.90 16.05
N ASP A 83 -33.10 -12.49 15.03
CA ASP A 83 -32.48 -12.62 13.71
C ASP A 83 -32.36 -11.26 13.00
N ALA A 84 -33.32 -10.35 13.20
CA ALA A 84 -33.23 -8.98 12.69
C ALA A 84 -32.11 -8.20 13.39
N LEU A 85 -31.94 -8.41 14.69
CA LEU A 85 -30.87 -7.80 15.47
C LEU A 85 -29.49 -8.36 15.09
N ASP A 86 -29.40 -9.67 14.89
CA ASP A 86 -28.20 -10.35 14.37
C ASP A 86 -27.83 -9.77 12.99
N ALA A 87 -28.80 -9.58 12.09
CA ALA A 87 -28.56 -9.01 10.76
C ALA A 87 -27.99 -7.57 10.84
N LEU A 88 -28.53 -6.73 11.74
CA LEU A 88 -27.98 -5.38 11.97
C LEU A 88 -26.54 -5.43 12.51
N PHE A 89 -26.26 -6.22 13.54
CA PHE A 89 -24.90 -6.28 14.10
C PHE A 89 -23.90 -6.94 13.13
N PHE A 90 -24.36 -7.88 12.30
CA PHE A 90 -23.55 -8.46 11.24
C PHE A 90 -23.12 -7.39 10.22
N SER A 91 -24.06 -6.54 9.79
CA SER A 91 -23.82 -5.51 8.78
C SER A 91 -22.94 -4.35 9.23
N LEU A 92 -22.68 -4.19 10.54
CA LEU A 92 -21.72 -3.19 11.03
C LEU A 92 -20.29 -3.43 10.52
N TYR A 93 -19.90 -4.71 10.37
CA TYR A 93 -18.56 -5.08 9.87
C TYR A 93 -18.62 -5.63 8.44
N HIS A 94 -19.72 -6.28 8.07
CA HIS A 94 -19.99 -6.71 6.71
C HIS A 94 -20.71 -5.61 5.92
N ASN A 95 -20.04 -4.46 5.78
CA ASN A 95 -20.59 -3.26 5.17
C ASN A 95 -19.89 -2.99 3.82
N ASP A 96 -20.58 -3.24 2.70
CA ASP A 96 -20.06 -2.99 1.36
C ASP A 96 -20.37 -1.56 0.91
N ASN A 97 -19.81 -0.58 1.63
CA ASN A 97 -20.00 0.85 1.35
C ASN A 97 -19.14 1.40 0.22
N HIS A 98 -18.30 0.57 -0.42
CA HIS A 98 -17.45 0.97 -1.55
C HIS A 98 -16.48 2.14 -1.30
N ILE A 99 -16.27 2.59 -0.05
CA ILE A 99 -15.40 3.73 0.21
C ILE A 99 -13.95 3.45 -0.21
N LEU A 100 -13.55 2.17 -0.27
CA LEU A 100 -12.22 1.77 -0.74
C LEU A 100 -12.07 1.77 -2.28
N ASP A 101 -13.15 2.00 -3.02
CA ASP A 101 -13.15 2.05 -4.49
C ASP A 101 -13.12 3.51 -4.99
N GLU A 102 -13.74 4.44 -4.28
CA GLU A 102 -13.95 5.83 -4.72
C GLU A 102 -12.77 6.77 -4.41
N ALA A 103 -11.78 6.83 -5.30
CA ALA A 103 -10.58 7.62 -5.06
C ALA A 103 -9.84 8.15 -6.31
N ASP A 104 -10.56 8.54 -7.36
CA ASP A 104 -9.96 9.08 -8.59
C ASP A 104 -9.02 10.26 -8.34
N TRP A 105 -9.33 11.08 -7.33
CA TRP A 105 -8.47 12.19 -6.93
C TRP A 105 -7.07 11.74 -6.44
N LEU A 106 -6.94 10.54 -5.86
CA LEU A 106 -5.64 9.96 -5.52
C LEU A 106 -4.91 9.53 -6.78
N LEU A 107 -5.59 8.95 -7.76
CA LEU A 107 -4.98 8.57 -9.04
C LEU A 107 -4.39 9.81 -9.73
N GLU A 108 -5.16 10.91 -9.77
CA GLU A 108 -4.68 12.19 -10.31
C GLU A 108 -3.48 12.76 -9.54
N LEU A 109 -3.46 12.68 -8.21
CA LEU A 109 -2.28 13.06 -7.43
C LEU A 109 -1.08 12.17 -7.75
N ASN A 110 -1.30 10.86 -7.89
CA ASN A 110 -0.23 9.90 -8.13
C ASN A 110 0.39 10.04 -9.54
N LYS A 111 -0.36 10.53 -10.54
CA LYS A 111 0.20 10.90 -11.86
C LYS A 111 1.32 11.95 -11.76
N SER A 112 1.31 12.77 -10.70
CA SER A 112 2.34 13.78 -10.42
C SER A 112 3.54 13.26 -9.63
N ILE A 113 3.56 11.98 -9.22
CA ILE A 113 4.69 11.41 -8.49
C ILE A 113 5.92 11.36 -9.38
N ARG A 114 7.02 11.83 -8.82
CA ARG A 114 8.33 11.86 -9.45
C ARG A 114 9.39 11.59 -8.38
N PRO A 115 10.57 11.03 -8.72
CA PRO A 115 11.67 10.87 -7.76
C PRO A 115 12.04 12.21 -7.09
N LYS A 116 11.81 13.32 -7.79
CA LYS A 116 12.01 14.69 -7.30
C LYS A 116 11.00 15.10 -6.21
N HIS A 117 9.74 14.66 -6.30
CA HIS A 117 8.66 15.05 -5.39
C HIS A 117 8.60 14.12 -4.17
N ARG A 118 8.84 14.73 -3.00
CA ARG A 118 9.40 14.01 -1.85
C ARG A 118 8.39 13.32 -0.94
N ASN A 119 7.10 13.63 -1.01
CA ASN A 119 6.24 13.32 0.11
C ASN A 119 4.76 13.26 -0.28
N MET A 120 4.30 12.07 -0.68
CA MET A 120 2.88 11.80 -0.93
C MET A 120 2.02 12.08 0.30
N GLU A 121 2.53 11.80 1.50
CA GLU A 121 1.84 12.13 2.74
C GLU A 121 1.51 13.64 2.82
N LYS A 122 2.47 14.53 2.50
CA LYS A 122 2.24 15.98 2.47
C LYS A 122 1.36 16.43 1.31
N LEU A 123 1.48 15.83 0.13
CA LEU A 123 0.64 16.17 -1.02
C LEU A 123 -0.83 15.86 -0.73
N ILE A 124 -1.09 14.67 -0.17
CA ILE A 124 -2.43 14.27 0.26
C ILE A 124 -2.92 15.17 1.40
N THR A 125 -2.09 15.44 2.40
CA THR A 125 -2.45 16.34 3.52
C THR A 125 -2.85 17.73 3.00
N HIS A 126 -2.10 18.27 2.04
CA HIS A 126 -2.42 19.56 1.45
C HIS A 126 -3.72 19.52 0.63
N LYS A 127 -3.93 18.45 -0.15
CA LYS A 127 -5.14 18.25 -0.95
C LYS A 127 -6.39 18.11 -0.09
N LEU A 128 -6.28 17.47 1.07
CA LEU A 128 -7.36 17.19 2.01
C LEU A 128 -7.51 18.25 3.11
N ASN A 129 -6.94 19.44 2.94
CA ASN A 129 -6.97 20.47 3.96
C ASN A 129 -8.40 20.88 4.34
N ASP A 130 -8.70 20.84 5.63
CA ASP A 130 -10.01 21.20 6.13
C ASP A 130 -10.25 22.72 6.09
N PRO A 131 -11.49 23.15 5.77
CA PRO A 131 -11.89 24.54 5.96
C PRO A 131 -11.91 24.92 7.45
N LYS A 132 -11.95 26.23 7.73
CA LYS A 132 -12.04 26.74 9.12
C LYS A 132 -13.30 26.26 9.84
N LEU A 133 -14.40 26.12 9.11
CA LEU A 133 -15.68 25.60 9.61
C LEU A 133 -15.87 24.21 9.02
N THR A 134 -15.92 23.20 9.87
CA THR A 134 -16.14 21.81 9.51
C THR A 134 -17.57 21.40 9.85
N THR A 135 -18.17 20.56 9.02
CA THR A 135 -19.49 19.96 9.26
C THR A 135 -19.42 18.98 10.43
N ASN A 136 -18.37 18.15 10.49
CA ASN A 136 -18.18 17.20 11.59
C ASN A 136 -17.36 17.78 12.75
N ASN A 137 -17.60 17.25 13.94
CA ASN A 137 -16.86 17.62 15.15
C ASN A 137 -15.41 17.14 15.05
N LEU A 138 -15.25 15.86 14.71
CA LEU A 138 -13.96 15.21 14.44
C LEU A 138 -13.80 14.98 12.94
N THR A 139 -12.65 15.37 12.41
CA THR A 139 -12.26 15.14 11.01
C THR A 139 -11.00 14.30 10.97
N PRO A 140 -10.68 13.65 9.84
CA PRO A 140 -9.43 12.90 9.69
C PRO A 140 -8.19 13.73 10.02
N GLN A 141 -8.11 14.99 9.58
CA GLN A 141 -6.97 15.86 9.90
C GLN A 141 -6.93 16.24 11.39
N LYS A 142 -8.08 16.52 12.02
CA LYS A 142 -8.13 16.76 13.47
C LYS A 142 -7.69 15.51 14.24
N ALA A 143 -8.11 14.31 13.83
CA ALA A 143 -7.73 13.05 14.45
C ALA A 143 -6.21 12.80 14.40
N GLU A 144 -5.52 13.36 13.40
CA GLU A 144 -4.08 13.25 13.20
C GLU A 144 -3.27 14.40 13.85
N SER A 145 -3.94 15.37 14.46
CA SER A 145 -3.27 16.49 15.15
C SER A 145 -2.39 16.03 16.31
N LEU A 146 -1.27 16.73 16.55
CA LEU A 146 -0.32 16.38 17.62
C LEU A 146 -0.99 16.28 19.00
N PHE A 147 -1.93 17.18 19.29
CA PHE A 147 -2.69 17.18 20.53
C PHE A 147 -3.52 15.90 20.68
N ASN A 148 -4.26 15.50 19.64
CA ASN A 148 -5.05 14.27 19.67
C ASN A 148 -4.17 13.02 19.69
N ARG A 149 -3.05 12.98 18.95
CA ARG A 149 -2.10 11.86 19.03
C ARG A 149 -1.58 11.69 20.46
N PHE A 150 -1.16 12.77 21.10
CA PHE A 150 -0.69 12.74 22.49
C PHE A 150 -1.81 12.30 23.45
N ASN A 151 -3.00 12.90 23.33
CA ASN A 151 -4.15 12.55 24.17
C ASN A 151 -4.53 11.07 24.03
N THR A 152 -4.51 10.50 22.81
CA THR A 152 -4.84 9.08 22.59
C THR A 152 -3.85 8.11 23.26
N LEU A 153 -2.65 8.55 23.66
CA LEU A 153 -1.69 7.69 24.38
C LEU A 153 -2.05 7.56 25.87
N PHE A 154 -2.60 8.62 26.46
CA PHE A 154 -2.87 8.69 27.90
C PHE A 154 -4.35 8.60 28.26
N THR A 155 -5.23 8.73 27.26
CA THR A 155 -6.67 8.66 27.49
C THR A 155 -7.09 7.29 28.08
N PRO A 156 -7.95 7.31 29.11
CA PRO A 156 -8.59 6.10 29.62
C PRO A 156 -9.57 5.49 28.60
N ASN A 157 -10.01 6.28 27.61
CA ASN A 157 -10.94 5.85 26.56
C ASN A 157 -10.24 5.91 25.19
N PHE A 158 -9.92 4.75 24.65
CA PHE A 158 -9.36 4.58 23.32
C PHE A 158 -10.20 3.55 22.55
N LYS A 159 -11.02 4.03 21.62
CA LYS A 159 -11.97 3.23 20.84
C LYS A 159 -11.86 3.60 19.36
N PRO A 160 -10.86 3.06 18.63
CA PRO A 160 -10.47 3.58 17.32
C PRO A 160 -11.55 3.46 16.24
N GLN A 161 -12.48 2.49 16.36
CA GLN A 161 -13.61 2.36 15.45
C GLN A 161 -14.64 3.49 15.58
N LEU A 162 -14.77 4.11 16.76
CA LEU A 162 -15.79 5.13 17.02
C LEU A 162 -15.38 6.54 16.57
N GLU A 163 -14.18 6.68 16.00
CA GLU A 163 -13.68 7.94 15.47
C GLU A 163 -13.87 7.98 13.94
N THR A 164 -12.80 8.24 13.19
CA THR A 164 -12.84 8.38 11.73
C THR A 164 -12.70 7.06 10.97
N ASN A 165 -12.69 5.93 11.69
CA ASN A 165 -12.39 4.62 11.13
C ASN A 165 -13.66 3.84 10.77
N ILE A 166 -14.02 3.87 9.49
CA ILE A 166 -15.24 3.22 9.01
C ILE A 166 -14.93 1.78 8.54
N PRO A 167 -15.61 0.75 9.08
CA PRO A 167 -15.51 -0.61 8.57
C PRO A 167 -15.94 -0.69 7.11
N SER A 168 -15.19 -1.45 6.31
CA SER A 168 -15.48 -1.66 4.90
C SER A 168 -15.02 -3.03 4.43
N ILE A 169 -15.56 -3.47 3.30
CA ILE A 169 -15.10 -4.68 2.60
C ILE A 169 -14.08 -4.27 1.54
N LYS A 170 -12.92 -4.94 1.54
CA LYS A 170 -11.93 -4.78 0.48
C LYS A 170 -12.27 -5.75 -0.65
N ARG A 171 -12.39 -5.21 -1.86
CA ARG A 171 -12.58 -6.00 -3.08
C ARG A 171 -11.24 -6.42 -3.64
N ARG A 172 -11.15 -7.68 -4.04
CA ARG A 172 -9.93 -8.33 -4.52
C ARG A 172 -10.19 -9.02 -5.84
N ASN A 173 -9.17 -9.01 -6.70
CA ASN A 173 -9.18 -9.66 -8.02
C ASN A 173 -8.36 -10.97 -8.01
N ASP A 174 -8.40 -11.72 -6.91
CA ASP A 174 -7.66 -12.97 -6.78
C ASP A 174 -8.55 -14.18 -6.51
N SER A 175 -7.93 -15.36 -6.49
CA SER A 175 -8.60 -16.66 -6.44
C SER A 175 -9.00 -17.10 -5.03
N PHE A 176 -8.74 -16.30 -4.00
CA PHE A 176 -9.07 -16.70 -2.64
C PHE A 176 -10.55 -16.49 -2.35
N ASN A 177 -11.18 -17.52 -1.80
CA ASN A 177 -12.59 -17.51 -1.44
C ASN A 177 -12.81 -17.02 0.00
N PHE A 178 -12.29 -15.84 0.35
CA PHE A 178 -12.57 -15.20 1.63
C PHE A 178 -12.82 -13.70 1.46
N ILE A 179 -13.53 -13.12 2.42
CA ILE A 179 -13.79 -11.68 2.46
C ILE A 179 -12.73 -10.99 3.32
N GLU A 180 -12.05 -9.99 2.78
CA GLU A 180 -11.18 -9.14 3.59
C GLU A 180 -11.99 -7.95 4.14
N HIS A 181 -12.08 -7.87 5.47
CA HIS A 181 -12.64 -6.71 6.14
C HIS A 181 -11.53 -5.73 6.52
N ARG A 182 -11.80 -4.45 6.34
CA ARG A 182 -10.92 -3.35 6.76
C ARG A 182 -11.55 -2.63 7.95
N PHE A 183 -10.96 -2.79 9.13
CA PHE A 183 -11.32 -2.06 10.35
C PHE A 183 -10.16 -2.01 11.35
N SER A 184 -10.18 -1.00 12.22
CA SER A 184 -9.19 -0.77 13.30
C SER A 184 -9.10 -1.90 14.33
N THR A 185 -8.14 -1.80 15.26
CA THR A 185 -8.06 -2.77 16.36
C THR A 185 -9.36 -2.86 17.14
N GLN A 186 -9.80 -4.09 17.42
CA GLN A 186 -11.03 -4.34 18.18
C GLN A 186 -10.77 -4.52 19.68
N ALA A 187 -9.49 -4.56 20.08
CA ALA A 187 -9.12 -4.28 21.46
C ALA A 187 -9.10 -2.76 21.69
N GLN A 188 -9.68 -2.34 22.81
CA GLN A 188 -9.91 -0.95 23.17
C GLN A 188 -9.58 -0.70 24.65
N ARG A 189 -9.43 0.58 25.02
CA ARG A 189 -9.46 1.02 26.42
C ARG A 189 -10.80 1.67 26.72
N HIS A 190 -11.45 1.22 27.77
CA HIS A 190 -12.72 1.76 28.25
C HIS A 190 -12.61 1.99 29.75
N HIS A 191 -12.72 3.24 30.18
CA HIS A 191 -12.50 3.67 31.57
C HIS A 191 -11.16 3.18 32.15
N GLY A 192 -10.11 3.18 31.33
CA GLY A 192 -8.75 2.77 31.72
C GLY A 192 -8.50 1.25 31.66
N LEU A 193 -9.55 0.45 31.48
CA LEU A 193 -9.46 -1.01 31.36
C LEU A 193 -9.36 -1.42 29.90
N VAL A 194 -8.49 -2.39 29.62
CA VAL A 194 -8.38 -2.98 28.29
C VAL A 194 -9.46 -4.04 28.14
N ARG A 195 -10.26 -3.96 27.07
CA ARG A 195 -11.30 -4.93 26.72
C ARG A 195 -11.41 -5.11 25.21
N ILE A 196 -12.15 -6.13 24.77
CA ILE A 196 -12.59 -6.25 23.38
C ILE A 196 -13.86 -5.41 23.17
N SER A 197 -14.06 -4.90 21.96
CA SER A 197 -15.32 -4.29 21.53
C SER A 197 -16.49 -5.28 21.67
N PRO A 198 -17.54 -4.95 22.45
CA PRO A 198 -18.75 -5.76 22.52
C PRO A 198 -19.41 -6.01 21.16
N LEU A 199 -19.36 -5.01 20.27
CA LEU A 199 -19.85 -5.13 18.89
C LEU A 199 -19.10 -6.21 18.12
N PHE A 200 -17.77 -6.25 18.27
CA PHE A 200 -16.94 -7.24 17.61
C PHE A 200 -17.18 -8.65 18.15
N GLN A 201 -17.31 -8.79 19.48
CA GLN A 201 -17.65 -10.08 20.09
C GLN A 201 -18.99 -10.59 19.55
N ARG A 202 -19.99 -9.71 19.44
CA ARG A 202 -21.29 -10.11 18.89
C ARG A 202 -21.20 -10.50 17.42
N TRP A 203 -20.47 -9.73 16.62
CA TRP A 203 -20.23 -10.05 15.22
C TRP A 203 -19.57 -11.43 15.03
N LEU A 204 -18.57 -11.76 15.85
CA LEU A 204 -17.91 -13.07 15.83
C LEU A 204 -18.87 -14.20 16.22
N LEU A 205 -19.73 -14.00 17.23
CA LEU A 205 -20.74 -14.99 17.61
C LEU A 205 -21.73 -15.27 16.47
N ILE A 206 -22.19 -14.23 15.78
CA ILE A 206 -23.09 -14.37 14.64
C ILE A 206 -22.41 -15.14 13.51
N LYS A 207 -21.15 -14.82 13.20
CA LYS A 207 -20.35 -15.58 12.22
C LYS A 207 -20.18 -17.05 12.62
N ALA A 208 -19.81 -17.30 13.86
CA ALA A 208 -19.63 -18.65 14.38
C ALA A 208 -20.94 -19.47 14.36
N LYS A 209 -22.09 -18.83 14.62
CA LYS A 209 -23.44 -19.42 14.53
C LYS A 209 -23.80 -19.78 13.10
N ASN A 210 -23.51 -18.91 12.13
CA ASN A 210 -23.90 -19.09 10.73
C ASN A 210 -22.99 -20.03 9.95
N ALA A 211 -21.77 -20.26 10.42
CA ALA A 211 -20.79 -21.11 9.77
C ALA A 211 -21.05 -22.60 9.99
N SER A 212 -20.80 -23.42 8.96
CA SER A 212 -20.86 -24.90 9.00
C SER A 212 -20.16 -25.47 10.24
N ALA A 213 -20.72 -26.48 10.90
CA ALA A 213 -20.09 -27.15 12.05
C ALA A 213 -18.67 -27.70 11.76
N THR A 214 -18.33 -27.95 10.49
CA THR A 214 -16.99 -28.43 10.09
C THR A 214 -15.93 -27.33 10.03
N GLN A 215 -16.32 -26.06 9.96
CA GLN A 215 -15.41 -24.92 9.73
C GLN A 215 -14.72 -24.46 11.02
N LYS A 216 -13.60 -25.06 11.44
CA LYS A 216 -13.02 -24.76 12.77
C LYS A 216 -12.72 -23.29 13.05
N ILE A 217 -12.28 -22.54 12.04
CA ILE A 217 -11.98 -21.11 12.11
C ILE A 217 -12.83 -20.35 11.09
N VAL A 218 -13.65 -19.40 11.53
CA VAL A 218 -14.52 -18.59 10.64
C VAL A 218 -13.89 -17.24 10.29
N HIS A 219 -12.95 -16.78 11.10
CA HIS A 219 -12.27 -15.51 10.90
C HIS A 219 -10.80 -15.58 11.31
N VAL A 220 -9.91 -15.02 10.48
CA VAL A 220 -8.49 -14.84 10.81
C VAL A 220 -8.19 -13.35 11.00
N TYR A 221 -7.71 -13.01 12.20
CA TYR A 221 -7.33 -11.67 12.59
C TYR A 221 -5.81 -11.53 12.59
N PHE A 222 -5.26 -10.87 11.57
CA PHE A 222 -3.84 -10.54 11.50
C PHE A 222 -3.58 -9.25 12.30
N ASN A 223 -3.10 -9.43 13.52
CA ASN A 223 -2.74 -8.37 14.44
C ASN A 223 -1.33 -7.84 14.15
N ASN A 224 -1.27 -6.57 13.74
CA ASN A 224 -0.03 -5.83 13.49
C ASN A 224 0.22 -4.77 14.59
N LEU A 225 -0.28 -4.99 15.82
CA LEU A 225 0.12 -4.22 17.00
C LEU A 225 1.41 -4.80 17.60
N GLY A 226 2.17 -3.97 18.32
CA GLY A 226 3.30 -4.45 19.11
C GLY A 226 2.86 -5.45 20.18
N LEU A 227 3.69 -6.47 20.41
CA LEU A 227 3.54 -7.47 21.46
C LEU A 227 4.77 -7.47 22.37
N ASP A 228 5.96 -7.33 21.79
CA ASP A 228 7.22 -7.35 22.50
C ASP A 228 7.73 -5.91 22.64
N ARG A 229 7.21 -5.25 23.68
CA ARG A 229 7.49 -3.84 23.98
C ARG A 229 7.86 -3.68 25.44
N GLU A 230 8.87 -2.83 25.68
CA GLU A 230 9.32 -2.49 27.03
C GLU A 230 8.28 -1.62 27.75
N LEU A 231 8.29 -1.66 29.09
CA LEU A 231 7.36 -0.88 29.92
C LEU A 231 7.62 0.64 29.83
N LEU A 232 8.85 1.04 29.53
CA LEU A 232 9.24 2.45 29.37
C LEU A 232 8.80 3.03 28.00
N ASP A 233 8.53 2.17 27.02
CA ASP A 233 7.86 2.55 25.77
C ASP A 233 6.35 2.60 26.02
N ILE A 234 5.84 3.72 26.52
CA ILE A 234 4.42 3.90 26.85
C ILE A 234 3.50 3.55 25.65
N PRO A 235 3.74 4.05 24.41
CA PRO A 235 3.02 3.61 23.22
C PRO A 235 3.08 2.09 23.01
N GLY A 236 4.27 1.50 23.06
CA GLY A 236 4.46 0.06 22.88
C GLY A 236 3.78 -0.80 23.95
N SER A 237 3.87 -0.41 25.22
CA SER A 237 3.22 -1.10 26.33
C SER A 237 1.69 -1.08 26.19
N ASN A 238 1.13 0.01 25.69
CA ASN A 238 -0.30 0.09 25.39
C ASN A 238 -0.68 -0.89 24.28
N GLU A 239 0.08 -0.94 23.18
CA GLU A 239 -0.15 -1.91 22.10
C GLU A 239 -0.04 -3.36 22.59
N LYS A 240 0.96 -3.67 23.42
CA LYS A 240 1.13 -4.99 24.04
C LYS A 240 -0.13 -5.44 24.78
N LYS A 241 -0.72 -4.58 25.60
CA LYS A 241 -1.95 -4.93 26.36
C LYS A 241 -3.12 -5.22 25.41
N LEU A 242 -3.27 -4.44 24.33
CA LEU A 242 -4.30 -4.65 23.31
C LEU A 242 -4.08 -5.98 22.57
N SER A 243 -2.84 -6.27 22.15
CA SER A 243 -2.46 -7.54 21.54
C SER A 243 -2.78 -8.73 22.44
N LEU A 244 -2.47 -8.64 23.73
CA LEU A 244 -2.76 -9.72 24.70
C LEU A 244 -4.26 -9.96 24.85
N ALA A 245 -5.08 -8.92 24.91
CA ALA A 245 -6.53 -9.05 24.97
C ALA A 245 -7.12 -9.72 23.72
N LEU A 246 -6.60 -9.40 22.53
CA LEU A 246 -6.99 -10.07 21.28
C LEU A 246 -6.64 -11.57 21.33
N HIS A 247 -5.45 -11.93 21.78
CA HIS A 247 -5.08 -13.34 21.93
C HIS A 247 -5.97 -14.07 22.93
N GLN A 248 -6.32 -13.42 24.05
CA GLN A 248 -7.22 -13.99 25.05
C GLN A 248 -8.64 -14.22 24.48
N LEU A 249 -9.12 -13.36 23.58
CA LEU A 249 -10.39 -13.56 22.88
C LEU A 249 -10.36 -14.84 22.02
N ALA A 250 -9.24 -15.12 21.35
CA ALA A 250 -9.08 -16.32 20.53
C ALA A 250 -8.95 -17.62 21.32
N ASP A 251 -8.75 -17.57 22.65
CA ASP A 251 -8.75 -18.75 23.50
C ASP A 251 -10.18 -19.29 23.73
N ASP A 252 -11.21 -18.48 23.47
CA ASP A 252 -12.60 -18.89 23.59
C ASP A 252 -13.12 -19.51 22.28
N PRO A 253 -13.42 -20.83 22.27
CA PRO A 253 -13.80 -21.55 21.07
C PRO A 253 -15.16 -21.10 20.49
N GLN A 254 -16.00 -20.40 21.25
CA GLN A 254 -17.31 -19.94 20.76
C GLN A 254 -17.18 -18.94 19.59
N TYR A 255 -16.08 -18.20 19.54
CA TYR A 255 -15.84 -17.21 18.50
C TYR A 255 -15.22 -17.80 17.22
N ARG A 256 -14.69 -19.04 17.27
CA ARG A 256 -14.03 -19.71 16.13
C ARG A 256 -13.04 -18.78 15.42
N LEU A 257 -12.25 -18.05 16.20
CA LEU A 257 -11.35 -16.98 15.77
C LEU A 257 -9.89 -17.45 15.84
N ALA A 258 -9.10 -17.13 14.82
CA ALA A 258 -7.65 -17.19 14.91
C ALA A 258 -7.09 -15.76 15.04
N VAL A 259 -6.31 -15.48 16.08
CA VAL A 259 -5.52 -14.24 16.19
C VAL A 259 -4.05 -14.56 15.94
N ILE A 260 -3.49 -13.93 14.92
CA ILE A 260 -2.10 -14.10 14.49
C ILE A 260 -1.40 -12.76 14.64
N THR A 261 -0.42 -12.65 15.54
CA THR A 261 0.41 -11.44 15.62
C THR A 261 1.63 -11.60 14.73
N LEU A 262 1.84 -10.65 13.82
CA LEU A 262 2.98 -10.62 12.92
C LEU A 262 3.74 -9.29 13.05
N PRO A 263 5.08 -9.32 12.93
CA PRO A 263 5.89 -8.12 13.05
C PRO A 263 5.54 -7.14 11.94
N SER A 264 5.54 -5.85 12.29
CA SER A 264 5.01 -4.83 11.38
C SER A 264 5.59 -3.43 11.61
N SER A 265 6.26 -3.19 12.73
CA SER A 265 7.05 -1.99 12.98
C SER A 265 8.16 -2.29 13.99
N GLN A 266 9.31 -1.60 13.87
CA GLN A 266 10.52 -1.82 14.68
C GLN A 266 11.22 -3.18 14.41
N GLY A 267 12.33 -3.45 15.12
CA GLY A 267 13.16 -4.65 14.87
C GLY A 267 13.60 -4.77 13.41
N LEU A 268 13.20 -5.87 12.76
CA LEU A 268 13.43 -6.12 11.34
C LEU A 268 12.64 -5.19 10.40
N PHE A 269 11.63 -4.49 10.91
CA PHE A 269 10.85 -3.44 10.24
C PHE A 269 11.23 -2.02 10.70
N LYS A 270 12.49 -1.80 11.14
CA LYS A 270 13.00 -0.45 11.40
C LYS A 270 12.88 0.43 10.16
N THR A 271 12.46 1.68 10.36
CA THR A 271 12.20 2.67 9.31
C THR A 271 13.40 2.94 8.39
N GLU A 272 14.61 2.82 8.91
CA GLU A 272 15.84 3.20 8.22
C GLU A 272 16.59 2.01 7.59
N ALA A 273 16.05 0.80 7.77
CA ALA A 273 16.61 -0.45 7.27
C ALA A 273 16.94 -0.43 5.78
N TYR A 274 16.06 0.18 4.97
CA TYR A 274 16.23 0.29 3.53
C TYR A 274 17.49 1.09 3.13
N LYS A 275 18.12 1.85 4.03
CA LYS A 275 19.34 2.61 3.73
C LYS A 275 20.62 1.78 3.84
N ASP A 276 20.61 0.67 4.58
CA ASP A 276 21.80 -0.15 4.77
C ASP A 276 21.89 -1.22 3.68
N LEU A 277 22.69 -0.91 2.66
CA LEU A 277 22.93 -1.74 1.48
C LEU A 277 24.22 -2.54 1.56
N LYS A 278 25.01 -2.41 2.62
CA LYS A 278 26.28 -3.13 2.73
C LYS A 278 25.99 -4.59 3.07
N PRO A 279 26.39 -5.56 2.22
CA PRO A 279 26.28 -6.97 2.56
C PRO A 279 27.16 -7.27 3.77
N ARG A 280 26.58 -7.85 4.82
CA ARG A 280 27.29 -8.13 6.08
C ARG A 280 26.91 -9.46 6.72
N TRP A 281 25.75 -10.00 6.39
CA TRP A 281 25.20 -11.19 7.03
C TRP A 281 25.12 -12.31 6.01
N SER A 282 25.58 -13.50 6.39
CA SER A 282 25.42 -14.67 5.52
C SER A 282 23.95 -15.04 5.39
N TYR A 283 23.60 -15.70 4.29
CA TYR A 283 22.27 -16.31 4.12
C TYR A 283 21.87 -17.13 5.35
N GLN A 284 22.77 -18.02 5.81
CA GLN A 284 22.49 -18.96 6.89
C GLN A 284 22.20 -18.25 8.21
N ASP A 285 22.99 -17.22 8.56
CA ASP A 285 22.76 -16.44 9.79
C ASP A 285 21.37 -15.78 9.80
N ILE A 286 20.94 -15.24 8.66
CA ILE A 286 19.62 -14.62 8.53
C ILE A 286 18.52 -15.69 8.56
N PHE A 287 18.72 -16.80 7.86
CA PHE A 287 17.77 -17.90 7.80
C PHE A 287 17.50 -18.45 9.21
N ASP A 288 18.55 -18.72 9.98
CA ASP A 288 18.45 -19.24 11.35
C ASP A 288 17.77 -18.23 12.29
N GLU A 289 18.08 -16.94 12.14
CA GLU A 289 17.39 -15.87 12.88
C GLU A 289 15.89 -15.85 12.60
N PHE A 290 15.50 -15.88 11.32
CA PHE A 290 14.09 -15.86 10.91
C PHE A 290 13.35 -17.11 11.33
N TYR A 291 13.99 -18.28 11.22
CA TYR A 291 13.43 -19.55 11.64
C TYR A 291 13.19 -19.58 13.15
N SER A 292 14.17 -19.12 13.95
CA SER A 292 14.05 -19.00 15.41
C SER A 292 12.87 -18.09 15.79
N ILE A 293 12.76 -16.91 15.15
CA ILE A 293 11.63 -16.00 15.34
C ILE A 293 10.28 -16.67 15.02
N ALA A 294 10.18 -17.35 13.88
CA ALA A 294 8.94 -18.00 13.44
C ALA A 294 8.48 -19.13 14.40
N ARG A 295 9.42 -19.71 15.16
CA ARG A 295 9.15 -20.67 16.24
C ARG A 295 8.82 -20.04 17.58
N PHE A 296 8.68 -18.71 17.63
CA PHE A 296 8.43 -17.95 18.86
C PHE A 296 9.58 -18.06 19.88
N GLU A 297 10.81 -18.18 19.40
CA GLU A 297 12.00 -18.13 20.24
C GLU A 297 12.45 -16.66 20.46
N HIS A 298 13.27 -16.43 21.48
CA HIS A 298 13.71 -15.09 21.84
C HIS A 298 14.67 -14.51 20.79
N HIS A 299 14.39 -13.30 20.31
CA HIS A 299 15.28 -12.57 19.40
C HIS A 299 16.28 -11.69 20.17
N LYS A 300 17.50 -11.53 19.63
CA LYS A 300 18.60 -10.77 20.27
C LYS A 300 18.24 -9.31 20.58
N GLU A 301 17.36 -8.70 19.79
CA GLU A 301 16.91 -7.31 20.01
C GLU A 301 15.70 -7.21 20.96
N GLY A 302 15.19 -8.32 21.50
CA GLY A 302 14.03 -8.34 22.40
C GLY A 302 12.68 -8.01 21.76
N ILE A 303 12.65 -7.65 20.47
CA ILE A 303 11.44 -7.32 19.71
C ILE A 303 11.23 -8.40 18.64
N VAL A 304 10.17 -9.20 18.79
CA VAL A 304 9.80 -10.29 17.86
C VAL A 304 8.47 -9.96 17.17
N ASP A 305 7.48 -9.53 17.94
CA ASP A 305 6.10 -9.26 17.51
C ASP A 305 5.50 -10.39 16.68
N PHE A 306 5.82 -11.62 17.03
CA PHE A 306 5.35 -12.81 16.35
C PHE A 306 4.61 -13.68 17.37
N LYS A 307 3.35 -14.03 17.14
CA LYS A 307 2.63 -14.96 18.02
C LYS A 307 1.51 -15.67 17.29
N ILE A 308 1.55 -16.99 17.36
CA ILE A 308 0.49 -17.91 16.96
C ILE A 308 0.22 -18.81 18.17
N SER A 309 -1.02 -18.87 18.64
CA SER A 309 -1.37 -19.69 19.81
C SER A 309 -1.14 -21.18 19.53
N ARG A 310 -0.95 -21.97 20.58
CA ARG A 310 -0.74 -23.42 20.44
C ARG A 310 -1.91 -24.12 19.76
N SER A 311 -3.14 -23.70 20.06
CA SER A 311 -4.35 -24.23 19.42
C SER A 311 -4.34 -23.97 17.92
N ILE A 312 -4.02 -22.76 17.48
CA ILE A 312 -3.93 -22.45 16.05
C ILE A 312 -2.73 -23.13 15.38
N ARG A 313 -1.56 -23.19 16.04
CA ARG A 313 -0.41 -23.97 15.52
C ARG A 313 -0.78 -25.43 15.26
N SER A 314 -1.59 -26.06 16.13
CA SER A 314 -2.06 -27.44 15.92
C SER A 314 -3.05 -27.63 14.76
N LEU A 315 -3.66 -26.53 14.29
CA LEU A 315 -4.50 -26.54 13.07
C LEU A 315 -3.66 -26.32 11.82
N LEU A 316 -2.57 -25.57 11.94
CA LEU A 316 -1.66 -25.24 10.84
C LEU A 316 -0.68 -26.39 10.55
N PHE A 317 -0.18 -27.04 11.60
CA PHE A 317 0.86 -28.06 11.54
C PHE A 317 0.38 -29.35 12.19
N THR A 318 0.65 -30.50 11.56
CA THR A 318 0.23 -31.81 12.08
C THR A 318 1.01 -32.22 13.33
N ASP A 319 2.30 -31.89 13.34
CA ASP A 319 3.26 -32.21 14.39
C ASP A 319 4.48 -31.26 14.31
N SER A 320 5.42 -31.40 15.23
CA SER A 320 6.62 -30.54 15.31
C SER A 320 7.60 -30.72 14.15
N HIS A 321 7.63 -31.90 13.53
CA HIS A 321 8.49 -32.16 12.37
C HIS A 321 7.90 -31.47 11.14
N ASN A 322 6.59 -31.62 10.91
CA ASN A 322 5.87 -30.90 9.86
C ASN A 322 5.96 -29.37 10.03
N GLU A 323 5.87 -28.86 11.27
CA GLU A 323 6.08 -27.43 11.55
C GLU A 323 7.47 -26.97 11.12
N THR A 324 8.50 -27.75 11.45
CA THR A 324 9.89 -27.46 11.08
C THR A 324 10.06 -27.42 9.56
N GLU A 325 9.64 -28.46 8.86
CA GLU A 325 9.78 -28.56 7.40
C GLU A 325 8.99 -27.45 6.69
N THR A 326 7.77 -27.19 7.14
CA THR A 326 6.91 -26.16 6.54
C THR A 326 7.51 -24.77 6.71
N LEU A 327 7.94 -24.40 7.92
CA LEU A 327 8.54 -23.08 8.15
C LEU A 327 9.84 -22.90 7.37
N GLN A 328 10.68 -23.94 7.29
CA GLN A 328 11.90 -23.90 6.49
C GLN A 328 11.61 -23.75 5.00
N ASP A 329 10.61 -24.46 4.46
CA ASP A 329 10.20 -24.35 3.06
C ASP A 329 9.68 -22.94 2.73
N LEU A 330 8.80 -22.38 3.57
CA LEU A 330 8.29 -21.02 3.40
C LEU A 330 9.40 -19.96 3.47
N LEU A 331 10.40 -20.14 4.35
CA LEU A 331 11.57 -19.28 4.41
C LEU A 331 12.42 -19.41 3.14
N LYS A 332 12.75 -20.64 2.71
CA LYS A 332 13.52 -20.88 1.48
C LYS A 332 12.85 -20.24 0.27
N LYS A 333 11.53 -20.39 0.14
CA LYS A 333 10.71 -19.69 -0.87
C LYS A 333 10.92 -18.19 -0.78
N SER A 334 10.80 -17.62 0.41
CA SER A 334 10.98 -16.17 0.62
C SER A 334 12.34 -15.63 0.20
N PHE A 335 13.43 -16.37 0.41
CA PHE A 335 14.74 -15.99 -0.10
C PHE A 335 14.82 -16.13 -1.63
N SER A 336 14.33 -17.25 -2.16
CA SER A 336 14.36 -17.55 -3.60
C SER A 336 13.54 -16.57 -4.44
N THR A 337 12.43 -16.03 -3.91
CA THR A 337 11.62 -14.96 -4.54
C THR A 337 12.43 -13.68 -4.79
N PHE A 338 13.54 -13.48 -4.09
CA PHE A 338 14.43 -12.35 -4.31
C PHE A 338 15.75 -12.76 -4.98
N GLY A 339 15.83 -13.98 -5.51
CA GLY A 339 17.01 -14.51 -6.20
C GLY A 339 18.21 -14.75 -5.28
N PHE A 340 18.00 -14.91 -3.97
CA PHE A 340 19.09 -15.18 -3.02
C PHE A 340 19.39 -16.67 -2.89
N HIS A 341 20.68 -16.99 -2.86
CA HIS A 341 21.23 -18.33 -2.71
C HIS A 341 21.98 -18.49 -1.38
N GLU A 342 22.20 -19.74 -0.95
CA GLU A 342 22.83 -20.06 0.35
C GLU A 342 24.26 -19.50 0.49
N THR A 343 24.94 -19.21 -0.62
CA THR A 343 26.28 -18.62 -0.65
C THR A 343 26.31 -17.11 -0.50
N ASP A 344 25.14 -16.45 -0.54
CA ASP A 344 25.07 -14.99 -0.58
C ASP A 344 25.33 -14.35 0.77
N CYS A 345 25.87 -13.13 0.71
CA CYS A 345 25.83 -12.19 1.82
C CYS A 345 24.78 -11.13 1.52
N LEU A 346 23.90 -10.87 2.50
CA LEU A 346 22.82 -9.92 2.37
C LEU A 346 23.09 -8.68 3.22
N SER A 347 22.53 -7.57 2.75
CA SER A 347 22.42 -6.31 3.48
C SER A 347 21.19 -6.29 4.38
N PHE A 348 21.07 -5.29 5.26
CA PHE A 348 19.91 -5.19 6.13
C PHE A 348 18.65 -4.82 5.32
N ALA A 349 18.81 -4.04 4.24
CA ALA A 349 17.73 -3.77 3.31
C ALA A 349 17.16 -5.06 2.68
N GLN A 350 18.04 -5.97 2.23
CA GLN A 350 17.61 -7.26 1.67
C GLN A 350 17.00 -8.16 2.76
N LYS A 351 17.61 -8.19 3.95
CA LYS A 351 17.06 -8.88 5.13
C LYS A 351 15.63 -8.44 5.43
N GLN A 352 15.36 -7.12 5.46
CA GLN A 352 14.01 -6.58 5.67
C GLN A 352 13.03 -7.02 4.57
N ALA A 353 13.47 -7.04 3.30
CA ALA A 353 12.62 -7.46 2.19
C ALA A 353 12.20 -8.95 2.30
N VAL A 354 13.16 -9.84 2.59
CA VAL A 354 12.91 -11.27 2.84
C VAL A 354 11.94 -11.45 4.01
N TRP A 355 12.16 -10.73 5.11
CA TRP A 355 11.29 -10.82 6.28
C TRP A 355 9.87 -10.28 6.02
N LEU A 356 9.74 -9.20 5.24
CA LEU A 356 8.43 -8.73 4.79
C LEU A 356 7.72 -9.82 3.99
N HIS A 357 8.41 -10.42 3.03
CA HIS A 357 7.81 -11.41 2.14
C HIS A 357 7.36 -12.66 2.89
N PHE A 358 8.21 -13.18 3.78
CA PHE A 358 7.87 -14.31 4.63
C PHE A 358 6.60 -14.05 5.45
N ASN A 359 6.54 -12.92 6.17
CA ASN A 359 5.42 -12.66 7.07
C ASN A 359 4.15 -12.25 6.34
N LYS A 360 4.27 -11.35 5.35
CA LYS A 360 3.12 -10.69 4.70
C LYS A 360 2.61 -11.43 3.47
N PHE A 361 3.37 -12.40 2.96
CA PHE A 361 2.94 -13.24 1.86
C PHE A 361 3.03 -14.73 2.19
N GLU A 362 4.21 -15.35 2.22
CA GLU A 362 4.34 -16.83 2.28
C GLU A 362 3.63 -17.45 3.50
N LEU A 363 3.91 -16.97 4.71
CA LEU A 363 3.27 -17.48 5.93
C LEU A 363 1.78 -17.10 5.98
N THR A 364 1.44 -15.85 5.61
CA THR A 364 0.05 -15.38 5.59
C THR A 364 -0.80 -16.24 4.65
N ARG A 365 -0.29 -16.51 3.45
CA ARG A 365 -0.90 -17.37 2.43
C ARG A 365 -1.09 -18.78 2.97
N PHE A 366 -0.04 -19.38 3.52
CA PHE A 366 -0.12 -20.70 4.12
C PHE A 366 -1.21 -20.77 5.22
N ILE A 367 -1.29 -19.77 6.09
CA ILE A 367 -2.31 -19.69 7.14
C ILE A 367 -3.71 -19.66 6.55
N LEU A 368 -3.94 -18.79 5.56
CA LEU A 368 -5.25 -18.66 4.92
C LEU A 368 -5.64 -19.92 4.15
N GLU A 369 -4.70 -20.55 3.45
CA GLU A 369 -4.92 -21.80 2.72
C GLU A 369 -5.17 -23.00 3.65
N LYS A 370 -4.56 -23.04 4.83
CA LYS A 370 -4.77 -24.13 5.81
C LYS A 370 -6.03 -23.95 6.64
N LEU A 371 -6.33 -22.73 7.06
CA LEU A 371 -7.49 -22.45 7.90
C LEU A 371 -8.78 -22.25 7.08
N GLN A 372 -8.67 -21.87 5.80
CA GLN A 372 -9.80 -21.61 4.89
C GLN A 372 -10.92 -20.78 5.56
N PRO A 373 -10.61 -19.61 6.15
CA PRO A 373 -11.63 -18.84 6.85
C PRO A 373 -12.62 -18.21 5.87
N GLU A 374 -13.84 -17.92 6.34
CA GLU A 374 -14.80 -17.16 5.53
C GLU A 374 -14.36 -15.70 5.34
N SER A 375 -13.63 -15.16 6.32
CA SER A 375 -13.11 -13.81 6.24
C SER A 375 -11.82 -13.59 7.03
N CYS A 376 -11.11 -12.51 6.71
CA CYS A 376 -9.95 -12.08 7.48
C CYS A 376 -9.90 -10.55 7.62
N ASN A 377 -8.99 -10.06 8.45
CA ASN A 377 -8.63 -8.64 8.48
C ASN A 377 -7.15 -8.45 8.82
N PHE A 378 -6.53 -7.45 8.19
CA PHE A 378 -5.17 -7.00 8.54
C PHE A 378 -5.25 -5.71 9.35
N SER A 379 -5.16 -5.83 10.67
CA SER A 379 -5.40 -4.68 11.55
C SER A 379 -4.16 -4.24 12.31
N CYS A 380 -4.11 -2.94 12.59
CA CYS A 380 -3.22 -2.32 13.56
C CYS A 380 -4.07 -1.32 14.36
N LYS A 381 -3.48 -0.26 14.94
CA LYS A 381 -4.25 0.75 15.68
C LYS A 381 -5.45 1.27 14.86
N ASP A 382 -5.17 1.70 13.64
CA ASP A 382 -6.19 2.25 12.73
C ASP A 382 -6.33 1.40 11.44
N ALA A 383 -5.56 0.33 11.27
CA ALA A 383 -5.54 -0.47 10.03
C ALA A 383 -5.24 0.35 8.74
N ILE A 384 -4.38 1.38 8.84
CA ILE A 384 -4.06 2.28 7.70
C ILE A 384 -2.59 2.31 7.27
N ASP A 385 -1.65 2.03 8.19
CA ASP A 385 -0.22 2.02 7.86
C ASP A 385 0.28 0.57 7.83
N ARG A 386 0.45 -0.05 9.00
CA ARG A 386 0.85 -1.47 9.14
C ARG A 386 -0.15 -2.47 8.54
N GLY A 387 -1.45 -2.21 8.75
CA GLY A 387 -2.53 -3.04 8.20
C GLY A 387 -2.59 -2.93 6.68
N ALA A 388 -2.57 -1.70 6.15
CA ALA A 388 -2.56 -1.45 4.71
C ALA A 388 -1.31 -2.03 4.03
N LEU A 389 -0.12 -1.89 4.63
CA LEU A 389 1.11 -2.54 4.13
C LEU A 389 0.92 -4.05 4.00
N SER A 390 0.39 -4.71 5.04
CA SER A 390 0.22 -6.17 5.06
C SER A 390 -0.77 -6.62 4.00
N SER A 391 -1.95 -5.97 3.97
CA SER A 391 -3.03 -6.24 3.02
C SER A 391 -2.60 -6.02 1.56
N LEU A 392 -2.05 -4.84 1.26
CA LEU A 392 -1.62 -4.50 -0.10
C LEU A 392 -0.48 -5.39 -0.60
N TYR A 393 0.49 -5.70 0.26
CA TYR A 393 1.61 -6.56 -0.12
C TYR A 393 1.16 -8.00 -0.40
N PHE A 394 0.22 -8.50 0.42
CA PHE A 394 -0.41 -9.80 0.18
C PHE A 394 -1.11 -9.82 -1.18
N ASP A 395 -1.97 -8.85 -1.46
CA ASP A 395 -2.73 -8.77 -2.70
C ASP A 395 -1.82 -8.62 -3.94
N LEU A 396 -0.78 -7.79 -3.86
CA LEU A 396 0.18 -7.62 -4.96
C LEU A 396 0.79 -8.97 -5.36
N HIS A 397 1.34 -9.71 -4.39
CA HIS A 397 1.99 -10.99 -4.67
C HIS A 397 0.99 -12.11 -5.00
N ALA A 398 -0.19 -12.12 -4.39
CA ALA A 398 -1.26 -13.07 -4.73
C ALA A 398 -1.71 -12.88 -6.19
N SER A 399 -1.77 -11.62 -6.65
CA SER A 399 -2.22 -11.28 -8.00
C SER A 399 -1.28 -11.77 -9.10
N PHE A 400 0.02 -11.99 -8.82
CA PHE A 400 0.95 -12.51 -9.83
C PHE A 400 0.62 -13.94 -10.29
N ALA A 401 -0.12 -14.71 -9.49
CA ALA A 401 -0.63 -16.02 -9.88
C ALA A 401 -2.00 -15.96 -10.59
N SER A 402 -2.62 -14.76 -10.69
CA SER A 402 -3.92 -14.55 -11.32
C SER A 402 -3.79 -14.29 -12.82
N THR A 403 -4.84 -14.61 -13.59
CA THR A 403 -4.95 -14.22 -15.01
C THR A 403 -5.10 -12.72 -15.19
N THR A 404 -5.55 -12.01 -14.15
CA THR A 404 -5.70 -10.56 -14.10
C THR A 404 -4.94 -10.02 -12.89
N PRO A 405 -3.62 -9.82 -13.01
CA PRO A 405 -2.81 -9.23 -11.95
C PRO A 405 -3.29 -7.84 -11.54
N LEU A 406 -2.88 -7.39 -10.36
CA LEU A 406 -3.19 -6.08 -9.84
C LEU A 406 -2.67 -4.99 -10.79
N SER A 407 -3.53 -4.07 -11.22
CA SER A 407 -3.13 -2.98 -12.11
C SER A 407 -2.35 -1.90 -11.35
N GLN A 408 -1.59 -1.08 -12.09
CA GLN A 408 -0.91 0.08 -11.50
C GLN A 408 -1.87 1.02 -10.79
N GLU A 409 -3.03 1.30 -11.40
CA GLU A 409 -4.04 2.20 -10.83
C GLU A 409 -4.61 1.62 -9.53
N GLU A 410 -4.97 0.33 -9.54
CA GLU A 410 -5.51 -0.33 -8.37
C GLU A 410 -4.51 -0.34 -7.21
N PHE A 411 -3.27 -0.76 -7.49
CA PHE A 411 -2.18 -0.74 -6.50
C PHE A 411 -1.96 0.67 -5.94
N THR A 412 -1.84 1.66 -6.83
CA THR A 412 -1.52 3.04 -6.47
C THR A 412 -2.63 3.70 -5.65
N ARG A 413 -3.89 3.40 -5.97
CA ARG A 413 -5.06 3.80 -5.18
C ARG A 413 -4.99 3.22 -3.77
N GLN A 414 -4.78 1.90 -3.66
CA GLN A 414 -4.83 1.20 -2.39
C GLN A 414 -3.72 1.60 -1.39
N ILE A 415 -2.53 2.01 -1.87
CA ILE A 415 -1.39 2.39 -1.01
C ILE A 415 -1.76 3.45 0.04
N ASP A 416 -2.43 4.52 -0.40
CA ASP A 416 -2.64 5.70 0.45
C ASP A 416 -4.10 5.89 0.88
N LEU A 417 -5.05 5.21 0.23
CA LEU A 417 -6.49 5.49 0.42
C LEU A 417 -6.94 5.32 1.86
N SER A 418 -6.57 4.21 2.50
CA SER A 418 -6.95 3.97 3.90
C SER A 418 -6.42 5.06 4.84
N ALA A 419 -5.16 5.49 4.67
CA ALA A 419 -4.58 6.56 5.47
C ALA A 419 -5.23 7.92 5.18
N ALA A 420 -5.53 8.20 3.92
CA ALA A 420 -6.17 9.43 3.49
C ALA A 420 -7.56 9.59 4.10
N GLN A 421 -8.35 8.51 4.12
CA GLN A 421 -9.70 8.53 4.67
C GLN A 421 -9.76 8.66 6.18
N VAL A 422 -8.84 8.03 6.90
CA VAL A 422 -8.90 7.97 8.37
C VAL A 422 -8.14 9.11 9.02
N LYS A 423 -7.00 9.54 8.44
CA LYS A 423 -6.09 10.53 9.03
C LYS A 423 -5.83 11.75 8.12
N GLY A 424 -6.44 11.82 6.95
CA GLY A 424 -6.27 12.97 6.05
C GLY A 424 -4.87 13.09 5.46
N ARG A 425 -4.10 12.00 5.41
CA ARG A 425 -2.71 11.97 4.95
C ARG A 425 -2.40 10.67 4.20
N GLY A 426 -1.33 10.64 3.41
CA GLY A 426 -0.81 9.40 2.81
C GLY A 426 -0.21 8.44 3.85
N MET A 427 0.13 7.23 3.41
CA MET A 427 0.83 6.26 4.25
C MET A 427 2.22 6.82 4.62
N ASN A 428 2.63 6.61 5.87
CA ASN A 428 3.89 7.13 6.39
C ASN A 428 5.10 6.28 5.92
N PHE A 429 6.10 6.08 6.78
CA PHE A 429 7.31 5.34 6.43
C PHE A 429 7.09 3.89 5.97
N HIS A 430 5.92 3.27 6.22
CA HIS A 430 5.61 1.93 5.71
C HIS A 430 5.64 1.86 4.17
N ARG A 431 5.45 3.01 3.48
CA ARG A 431 5.69 3.11 2.02
C ARG A 431 7.14 2.80 1.65
N LEU A 432 8.10 3.12 2.52
CA LEU A 432 9.53 2.81 2.30
C LEU A 432 9.83 1.32 2.47
N ILE A 433 9.14 0.65 3.40
CA ILE A 433 9.24 -0.81 3.57
C ILE A 433 8.68 -1.52 2.34
N LEU A 434 7.49 -1.11 1.89
CA LEU A 434 6.88 -1.59 0.64
C LEU A 434 7.81 -1.38 -0.56
N TRP A 435 8.31 -0.16 -0.72
CA TRP A 435 9.24 0.17 -1.80
C TRP A 435 10.51 -0.69 -1.75
N ASN A 436 11.08 -0.92 -0.57
CA ASN A 436 12.31 -1.71 -0.44
C ASN A 436 12.11 -3.16 -0.86
N ALA A 437 10.99 -3.78 -0.49
CA ALA A 437 10.66 -5.12 -0.93
C ALA A 437 10.40 -5.18 -2.44
N ILE A 438 9.70 -4.19 -3.00
CA ILE A 438 9.49 -4.09 -4.44
C ILE A 438 10.82 -3.87 -5.19
N ASP A 439 11.76 -3.06 -4.69
CA ASP A 439 13.08 -2.92 -5.31
C ASP A 439 13.83 -4.25 -5.39
N CYS A 440 13.79 -5.04 -4.31
CA CYS A 440 14.41 -6.37 -4.30
C CYS A 440 13.71 -7.30 -5.31
N TYR A 441 12.38 -7.32 -5.32
CA TYR A 441 11.60 -8.16 -6.23
C TYR A 441 11.86 -7.81 -7.70
N VAL A 442 11.74 -6.52 -8.05
CA VAL A 442 11.97 -6.05 -9.42
C VAL A 442 13.41 -6.29 -9.85
N THR A 443 14.37 -6.27 -8.93
CA THR A 443 15.76 -6.59 -9.25
C THR A 443 15.93 -8.06 -9.62
N ALA A 444 15.31 -8.98 -8.86
CA ALA A 444 15.37 -10.41 -9.12
C ALA A 444 14.58 -10.82 -10.38
N HIS A 445 13.47 -10.14 -10.66
CA HIS A 445 12.52 -10.49 -11.73
C HIS A 445 12.51 -9.48 -12.89
N TYR A 446 13.59 -8.72 -13.10
CA TYR A 446 13.58 -7.61 -14.06
C TYR A 446 13.21 -8.04 -15.49
N ASP A 447 13.85 -9.09 -16.01
CA ASP A 447 13.64 -9.55 -17.38
C ASP A 447 12.22 -10.14 -17.56
N GLU A 448 11.68 -10.82 -16.53
CA GLU A 448 10.31 -11.34 -16.51
C GLU A 448 9.27 -10.21 -16.52
N LEU A 449 9.41 -9.24 -15.61
CA LEU A 449 8.51 -8.08 -15.51
C LEU A 449 8.55 -7.23 -16.78
N LYS A 450 9.75 -7.02 -17.34
CA LYS A 450 9.92 -6.31 -18.61
C LYS A 450 9.14 -6.98 -19.75
N GLY A 451 9.10 -8.31 -19.77
CA GLY A 451 8.42 -9.08 -20.82
C GLY A 451 6.91 -9.19 -20.67
N ASN A 452 6.33 -8.66 -19.59
CA ASN A 452 4.91 -8.83 -19.26
C ASN A 452 4.21 -7.47 -19.06
N GLU A 453 3.44 -7.05 -20.05
CA GLU A 453 2.70 -5.76 -20.07
C GLU A 453 1.78 -5.55 -18.86
N ASN A 454 1.26 -6.61 -18.25
CA ASN A 454 0.37 -6.50 -17.08
C ASN A 454 1.13 -6.19 -15.77
N THR A 455 2.46 -6.33 -15.76
CA THR A 455 3.29 -6.21 -14.54
C THR A 455 4.52 -5.31 -14.72
N SER A 456 4.87 -4.95 -15.96
CA SER A 456 6.00 -4.07 -16.30
C SER A 456 5.92 -2.71 -15.60
N TRP A 457 4.70 -2.22 -15.35
CA TRP A 457 4.45 -0.98 -14.61
C TRP A 457 5.14 -0.95 -13.23
N LEU A 458 5.39 -2.10 -12.60
CA LEU A 458 6.05 -2.19 -11.29
C LEU A 458 7.49 -1.66 -11.33
N ILE A 459 8.18 -1.83 -12.46
CA ILE A 459 9.51 -1.26 -12.71
C ILE A 459 9.42 0.27 -12.65
N TYR A 460 8.47 0.84 -13.38
CA TYR A 460 8.26 2.28 -13.44
C TYR A 460 7.82 2.84 -12.09
N TRP A 461 6.88 2.18 -11.40
CA TRP A 461 6.42 2.59 -10.08
C TRP A 461 7.58 2.63 -9.07
N ARG A 462 8.42 1.59 -9.04
CA ARG A 462 9.63 1.56 -8.19
C ARG A 462 10.52 2.76 -8.46
N ASP A 463 10.80 3.03 -9.74
CA ASP A 463 11.71 4.11 -10.12
C ASP A 463 11.16 5.48 -9.69
N MET A 464 9.88 5.75 -9.96
CA MET A 464 9.23 7.02 -9.63
C MET A 464 9.07 7.25 -8.12
N ASN A 465 8.99 6.17 -7.33
CA ASN A 465 8.86 6.21 -5.88
C ASN A 465 10.19 6.04 -5.13
N CYS A 466 11.33 6.06 -5.83
CA CYS A 466 12.64 5.81 -5.25
C CYS A 466 13.00 6.79 -4.12
N PRO A 467 13.25 6.31 -2.88
CA PRO A 467 13.70 7.13 -1.78
C PRO A 467 15.05 7.78 -2.07
N LYS A 468 15.27 9.04 -1.62
CA LYS A 468 16.52 9.77 -1.88
C LYS A 468 17.79 8.95 -1.60
N ALA A 469 17.80 8.19 -0.51
CA ALA A 469 18.95 7.41 -0.08
C ALA A 469 19.30 6.23 -1.02
N ARG A 470 18.40 5.86 -1.94
CA ARG A 470 18.53 4.71 -2.86
C ARG A 470 18.70 5.11 -4.32
N VAL A 471 18.60 6.41 -4.61
CA VAL A 471 18.65 6.94 -5.97
C VAL A 471 19.97 6.62 -6.65
N HIS A 472 21.09 6.79 -5.94
CA HIS A 472 22.41 6.54 -6.50
C HIS A 472 22.59 5.09 -6.97
N ASP A 473 22.24 4.12 -6.11
CA ASP A 473 22.37 2.69 -6.42
C ASP A 473 21.36 2.22 -7.46
N LEU A 474 20.19 2.87 -7.55
CA LEU A 474 19.20 2.55 -8.56
C LEU A 474 19.62 3.08 -9.94
N ILE A 475 20.22 4.27 -10.04
CA ILE A 475 20.69 4.82 -11.32
C ILE A 475 21.71 3.89 -11.96
N ALA A 476 22.69 3.39 -11.20
CA ALA A 476 23.69 2.45 -11.71
C ALA A 476 23.03 1.24 -12.41
N ARG A 477 22.03 0.64 -11.76
CA ARG A 477 21.25 -0.48 -12.30
C ARG A 477 20.44 -0.07 -13.54
N ARG A 478 19.77 1.09 -13.50
CA ARG A 478 18.94 1.57 -14.62
C ARG A 478 19.76 1.95 -15.85
N LEU A 479 20.99 2.45 -15.70
CA LEU A 479 21.89 2.74 -16.82
C LEU A 479 22.23 1.46 -17.60
N LEU A 480 22.63 0.40 -16.91
CA LEU A 480 22.90 -0.91 -17.52
C LEU A 480 21.67 -1.50 -18.21
N GLN A 481 20.50 -1.37 -17.57
CA GLN A 481 19.24 -1.85 -18.12
C GLN A 481 18.78 -1.04 -19.34
N PHE A 482 19.09 0.27 -19.38
CA PHE A 482 18.78 1.14 -20.51
C PHE A 482 19.71 0.83 -21.70
N GLU A 483 20.99 0.59 -21.45
CA GLU A 483 21.95 0.11 -22.45
C GLU A 483 21.47 -1.17 -23.13
N LYS A 484 21.14 -2.22 -22.36
CA LYS A 484 20.59 -3.49 -22.88
C LYS A 484 19.29 -3.29 -23.66
N ALA A 485 18.45 -2.32 -23.29
CA ALA A 485 17.20 -2.04 -24.00
C ALA A 485 17.43 -1.35 -25.36
N LEU A 486 18.49 -0.55 -25.48
CA LEU A 486 18.83 0.17 -26.70
C LEU A 486 19.38 -0.73 -27.81
N GLU A 487 20.07 -1.82 -27.45
CA GLU A 487 20.60 -2.81 -28.39
C GLU A 487 19.53 -3.39 -29.33
N GLN A 488 18.26 -3.37 -28.91
CA GLN A 488 17.13 -3.93 -29.64
C GLN A 488 16.20 -2.84 -30.21
N SER A 489 16.56 -1.56 -30.10
CA SER A 489 15.69 -0.42 -30.43
C SER A 489 16.01 0.25 -31.77
N PRO A 490 15.00 0.67 -32.55
CA PRO A 490 15.23 1.46 -33.76
C PRO A 490 15.67 2.92 -33.48
N ALA A 491 15.65 3.38 -32.22
CA ALA A 491 16.13 4.69 -31.80
C ALA A 491 17.54 4.64 -31.18
N ASN A 492 18.34 3.63 -31.55
CA ASN A 492 19.62 3.29 -30.92
C ASN A 492 20.56 4.49 -30.83
N ASP A 493 20.82 5.20 -31.93
CA ASP A 493 21.81 6.29 -31.94
C ASP A 493 21.45 7.46 -31.01
N ALA A 494 20.20 7.93 -31.07
CA ALA A 494 19.73 9.01 -30.19
C ALA A 494 19.68 8.55 -28.72
N GLY A 495 19.30 7.29 -28.48
CA GLY A 495 19.26 6.72 -27.15
C GLY A 495 20.64 6.48 -26.55
N LEU A 496 21.62 6.03 -27.34
CA LEU A 496 23.01 5.84 -26.91
C LEU A 496 23.67 7.17 -26.55
N GLN A 497 23.36 8.25 -27.25
CA GLN A 497 23.84 9.59 -26.88
C GLN A 497 23.23 10.05 -25.56
N LEU A 498 21.93 9.83 -25.36
CA LEU A 498 21.26 10.10 -24.09
C LEU A 498 21.86 9.28 -22.94
N LEU A 499 22.13 7.99 -23.18
CA LEU A 499 22.78 7.10 -22.23
C LEU A 499 24.19 7.57 -21.86
N LYS A 500 25.04 7.90 -22.85
CA LYS A 500 26.40 8.40 -22.61
C LYS A 500 26.39 9.69 -21.79
N ALA A 501 25.48 10.62 -22.11
CA ALA A 501 25.29 11.83 -21.35
C ALA A 501 24.86 11.53 -19.89
N ALA A 502 23.95 10.58 -19.72
CA ALA A 502 23.47 10.13 -18.41
C ALA A 502 24.59 9.48 -17.58
N GLN A 503 25.42 8.63 -18.18
CA GLN A 503 26.59 8.00 -17.55
C GLN A 503 27.60 9.05 -17.09
N ALA A 504 27.99 9.98 -17.97
CA ALA A 504 28.92 11.05 -17.61
C ALA A 504 28.38 11.94 -16.46
N HIS A 505 27.07 12.24 -16.47
CA HIS A 505 26.45 12.99 -15.38
C HIS A 505 26.42 12.21 -14.07
N TYR A 506 26.15 10.89 -14.12
CA TYR A 506 26.20 10.01 -12.95
C TYR A 506 27.59 9.95 -12.31
N GLU A 507 28.63 9.75 -13.13
CA GLU A 507 30.04 9.67 -12.69
C GLU A 507 30.53 10.98 -12.05
N SER A 508 30.05 12.13 -12.53
CA SER A 508 30.38 13.44 -11.96
C SER A 508 29.75 13.72 -10.58
N GLN A 509 28.94 12.80 -10.04
CA GLN A 509 28.29 12.88 -8.72
C GLN A 509 27.50 14.18 -8.45
N MET A 510 26.88 14.75 -9.50
CA MET A 510 26.14 16.00 -9.38
C MET A 510 24.92 15.88 -8.44
N PRO A 511 24.46 16.99 -7.80
CA PRO A 511 23.35 16.96 -6.84
C PRO A 511 21.99 16.49 -7.37
N GLU A 512 21.82 16.43 -8.70
CA GLU A 512 20.54 16.26 -9.40
C GLU A 512 20.21 14.81 -9.79
N GLN A 513 20.83 13.83 -9.14
CA GLN A 513 20.64 12.40 -9.43
C GLN A 513 19.17 11.95 -9.52
N ARG A 514 18.25 12.56 -8.76
CA ARG A 514 16.81 12.21 -8.82
C ARG A 514 16.17 12.53 -10.16
N LEU A 515 16.61 13.64 -10.77
CA LEU A 515 16.16 14.04 -12.09
C LEU A 515 16.77 13.14 -13.16
N LEU A 516 18.04 12.78 -12.99
CA LEU A 516 18.70 11.79 -13.84
C LEU A 516 17.98 10.44 -13.82
N LEU A 517 17.61 9.94 -12.63
CA LEU A 517 16.81 8.72 -12.49
C LEU A 517 15.50 8.84 -13.26
N GLU A 518 14.81 9.96 -13.16
CA GLU A 518 13.55 10.17 -13.87
C GLU A 518 13.72 10.14 -15.39
N ILE A 519 14.75 10.82 -15.91
CA ILE A 519 15.09 10.82 -17.34
C ILE A 519 15.30 9.38 -17.80
N ILE A 520 16.23 8.65 -17.18
CA ILE A 520 16.56 7.27 -17.56
C ILE A 520 15.33 6.36 -17.49
N SER A 521 14.53 6.49 -16.43
CA SER A 521 13.38 5.61 -16.20
C SER A 521 12.29 5.82 -17.23
N ARG A 522 11.96 7.09 -17.56
CA ARG A 522 10.98 7.39 -18.60
C ARG A 522 11.50 7.06 -19.99
N SER A 523 12.77 7.34 -20.30
CA SER A 523 13.38 6.97 -21.58
C SER A 523 13.33 5.46 -21.80
N ASN A 524 13.65 4.68 -20.76
CA ASN A 524 13.56 3.23 -20.83
C ASN A 524 12.10 2.76 -20.97
N GLN A 525 11.14 3.36 -20.24
CA GLN A 525 9.72 3.02 -20.39
C GLN A 525 9.23 3.18 -21.84
N LEU A 526 9.61 4.27 -22.52
CA LEU A 526 9.27 4.49 -23.93
C LEU A 526 9.86 3.44 -24.90
N LEU A 527 10.87 2.68 -24.47
CA LEU A 527 11.41 1.54 -25.23
C LEU A 527 10.69 0.23 -24.95
N LEU A 528 10.20 0.06 -23.72
CA LEU A 528 9.62 -1.21 -23.26
C LEU A 528 8.16 -1.36 -23.66
N GLU A 529 7.43 -0.24 -23.70
CA GLU A 529 5.98 -0.21 -23.87
C GLU A 529 5.60 0.69 -25.05
N GLN A 530 4.45 0.42 -25.67
CA GLN A 530 3.86 1.37 -26.63
C GLN A 530 3.46 2.63 -25.86
N PRO A 531 4.04 3.80 -26.20
CA PRO A 531 3.85 4.99 -25.39
C PRO A 531 2.45 5.58 -25.59
N THR A 532 1.73 5.75 -24.48
CA THR A 532 0.46 6.48 -24.44
C THR A 532 0.70 7.98 -24.66
N PRO A 533 -0.34 8.74 -25.10
CA PRO A 533 -0.24 10.19 -25.23
C PRO A 533 0.23 10.87 -23.93
N ASP A 534 -0.31 10.45 -22.79
CA ASP A 534 0.04 11.02 -21.47
C ASP A 534 1.52 10.79 -21.12
N GLN A 535 2.06 9.59 -21.41
CA GLN A 535 3.49 9.30 -21.21
C GLN A 535 4.37 10.18 -22.10
N LEU A 536 3.98 10.39 -23.36
CA LEU A 536 4.70 11.26 -24.30
C LEU A 536 4.66 12.72 -23.84
N TYR A 537 3.49 13.23 -23.44
CA TYR A 537 3.35 14.58 -22.92
C TYR A 537 4.20 14.78 -21.66
N ALA A 538 4.14 13.86 -20.70
CA ALA A 538 4.94 13.94 -19.49
C ALA A 538 6.46 13.89 -19.76
N TYR A 539 6.89 13.14 -20.78
CA TYR A 539 8.29 13.09 -21.20
C TYR A 539 8.76 14.39 -21.85
N ILE A 540 7.93 14.98 -22.73
CA ILE A 540 8.21 16.28 -23.37
C ILE A 540 8.22 17.39 -22.33
N ASP A 541 7.28 17.39 -21.38
CA ASP A 541 7.22 18.36 -20.30
C ASP A 541 8.45 18.29 -19.39
N LEU A 542 8.94 17.08 -19.09
CA LEU A 542 10.21 16.90 -18.39
C LEU A 542 11.37 17.52 -19.20
N ALA A 543 11.43 17.31 -20.51
CA ALA A 543 12.45 17.93 -21.35
C ALA A 543 12.35 19.47 -21.32
N GLU A 544 11.16 20.05 -21.33
CA GLU A 544 10.97 21.50 -21.20
C GLU A 544 11.33 22.04 -19.80
N GLU A 545 11.07 21.29 -18.74
CA GLU A 545 11.49 21.65 -17.38
C GLU A 545 13.02 21.71 -17.28
N LEU A 546 13.72 20.71 -17.85
CA LEU A 546 15.19 20.68 -17.88
C LEU A 546 15.76 21.90 -18.61
N LYS A 547 15.13 22.31 -19.71
CA LYS A 547 15.54 23.47 -20.49
C LYS A 547 15.47 24.78 -19.70
N LYS A 548 14.44 24.92 -18.85
CA LYS A 548 14.16 26.14 -18.07
C LYS A 548 14.97 26.21 -16.77
N SER A 549 15.23 25.06 -16.13
CA SER A 549 15.76 24.99 -14.78
C SER A 549 17.28 25.18 -14.69
N HIS A 550 18.06 24.55 -15.57
CA HIS A 550 19.53 24.57 -15.48
C HIS A 550 20.20 24.63 -16.87
N SER A 551 21.14 25.55 -17.05
CA SER A 551 21.84 25.73 -18.34
C SER A 551 22.58 24.47 -18.80
N CYS A 552 23.17 23.71 -17.88
CA CYS A 552 23.82 22.43 -18.14
C CYS A 552 22.85 21.28 -18.51
N LEU A 553 21.56 21.41 -18.19
CA LEU A 553 20.54 20.39 -18.47
C LEU A 553 19.76 20.65 -19.77
N ARG A 554 19.98 21.78 -20.44
CA ARG A 554 19.46 22.05 -21.79
C ARG A 554 19.92 21.01 -22.80
N PHE A 555 21.13 20.48 -22.61
CA PHE A 555 21.65 19.39 -23.42
C PHE A 555 20.78 18.12 -23.29
N PHE A 556 20.40 17.74 -22.06
CA PHE A 556 19.46 16.62 -21.84
C PHE A 556 18.10 16.88 -22.48
N SER A 557 17.57 18.11 -22.40
CA SER A 557 16.32 18.48 -23.10
C SER A 557 16.39 18.19 -24.60
N GLY A 558 17.50 18.59 -25.24
CA GLY A 558 17.71 18.35 -26.67
C GLY A 558 17.83 16.87 -27.02
N LEU A 559 18.61 16.11 -26.24
CA LEU A 559 18.76 14.66 -26.42
C LEU A 559 17.44 13.90 -26.22
N MET A 560 16.64 14.28 -25.21
CA MET A 560 15.33 13.68 -24.99
C MET A 560 14.38 13.91 -26.17
N LYS A 561 14.36 15.12 -26.73
CA LYS A 561 13.54 15.45 -27.92
C LYS A 561 13.99 14.70 -29.16
N LEU A 562 15.30 14.57 -29.37
CA LEU A 562 15.85 13.73 -30.43
C LEU A 562 15.42 12.28 -30.26
N PHE A 563 15.52 11.75 -29.04
CA PHE A 563 15.17 10.37 -28.73
C PHE A 563 13.70 10.07 -29.03
N VAL A 564 12.77 10.89 -28.50
CA VAL A 564 11.33 10.69 -28.78
C VAL A 564 10.99 10.98 -30.25
N GLY A 565 11.68 11.93 -30.89
CA GLY A 565 11.55 12.20 -32.32
C GLY A 565 11.97 11.01 -33.18
N ALA A 566 13.03 10.30 -32.80
CA ALA A 566 13.49 9.08 -33.47
C ALA A 566 12.51 7.91 -33.25
N LEU A 567 11.97 7.75 -32.04
CA LEU A 567 10.96 6.72 -31.74
C LEU A 567 9.68 6.93 -32.57
N LEU A 568 9.18 8.17 -32.63
CA LEU A 568 7.94 8.53 -33.32
C LEU A 568 8.12 8.88 -34.80
N CYS A 569 9.35 8.86 -35.32
CA CYS A 569 9.70 9.36 -36.66
C CYS A 569 9.23 10.81 -36.92
N SER A 570 9.28 11.68 -35.90
CA SER A 570 8.81 13.07 -35.96
C SER A 570 9.93 14.06 -36.28
N GLY A 571 9.94 14.58 -37.50
CA GLY A 571 10.95 15.55 -37.96
C GLY A 571 10.95 16.86 -37.17
N SER A 572 9.79 17.33 -36.69
CA SER A 572 9.71 18.58 -35.93
C SER A 572 10.37 18.44 -34.55
N LEU A 573 10.18 17.30 -33.87
CA LEU A 573 10.82 17.02 -32.58
C LEU A 573 12.33 16.85 -32.75
N ILE A 574 12.77 16.22 -33.85
CA ILE A 574 14.19 16.11 -34.19
C ILE A 574 14.81 17.51 -34.36
N GLN A 575 14.18 18.39 -35.16
CA GLN A 575 14.67 19.76 -35.37
C GLN A 575 14.72 20.57 -34.07
N GLN A 576 13.70 20.47 -33.22
CA GLN A 576 13.69 21.12 -31.92
C GLN A 576 14.79 20.60 -30.98
N GLY A 577 15.07 19.29 -31.05
CA GLY A 577 16.16 18.64 -30.32
C GLY A 577 17.52 19.18 -30.76
N LEU A 578 17.81 19.16 -32.07
CA LEU A 578 19.06 19.69 -32.65
C LEU A 578 19.25 21.17 -32.28
N SER A 579 18.22 22.01 -32.47
CA SER A 579 18.29 23.43 -32.11
C SER A 579 18.64 23.65 -30.63
N SER A 580 18.10 22.81 -29.74
CA SER A 580 18.40 22.89 -28.30
C SER A 580 19.86 22.49 -28.00
N ILE A 581 20.41 21.49 -28.68
CA ILE A 581 21.82 21.06 -28.52
C ILE A 581 22.79 22.10 -29.09
N HIS A 582 22.51 22.62 -30.29
CA HIS A 582 23.32 23.66 -30.94
C HIS A 582 23.42 24.95 -30.14
N SER A 583 22.42 25.27 -29.32
CA SER A 583 22.48 26.42 -28.41
C SER A 583 23.52 26.27 -27.28
N PHE A 584 24.16 25.11 -27.12
CA PHE A 584 25.08 24.79 -26.03
C PHE A 584 26.50 24.36 -26.48
N PHE A 585 26.67 23.73 -27.66
CA PHE A 585 27.98 23.29 -28.18
C PHE A 585 28.41 24.03 -29.46
N PHE A 586 29.73 24.20 -29.65
CA PHE A 586 30.31 24.69 -30.91
C PHE A 586 30.10 23.66 -32.06
N HIS A 587 29.94 24.20 -33.27
CA HIS A 587 29.41 23.57 -34.50
C HIS A 587 29.92 22.16 -34.88
N SER A 588 31.14 21.76 -34.48
CA SER A 588 31.81 20.57 -35.04
C SER A 588 31.36 19.22 -34.46
N THR A 589 30.85 19.17 -33.23
CA THR A 589 30.36 17.92 -32.61
C THR A 589 28.94 17.58 -33.07
N CYS A 590 28.11 18.59 -33.33
CA CYS A 590 26.72 18.43 -33.78
C CYS A 590 26.59 17.92 -35.23
N SER A 591 27.50 18.29 -36.14
CA SER A 591 27.39 17.90 -37.55
C SER A 591 27.45 16.39 -37.78
N SER A 592 28.25 15.65 -36.98
CA SER A 592 28.28 14.17 -37.06
C SER A 592 27.01 13.51 -36.52
N MET A 593 26.33 14.16 -35.56
CA MET A 593 25.10 13.66 -34.93
C MET A 593 23.88 13.94 -35.83
N GLU A 594 23.85 15.10 -36.47
CA GLU A 594 22.81 15.50 -37.44
C GLU A 594 22.82 14.59 -38.68
N GLU A 595 24.00 14.25 -39.19
CA GLU A 595 24.17 13.39 -40.37
C GLU A 595 23.70 11.94 -40.09
N GLY A 596 24.04 11.37 -38.92
CA GLY A 596 23.58 10.02 -38.52
C GLY A 596 22.06 9.92 -38.31
N ILE A 597 21.47 10.90 -37.62
CA ILE A 597 20.02 10.88 -37.30
C ILE A 597 19.17 11.15 -38.55
N LEU A 598 19.61 12.03 -39.46
CA LEU A 598 18.92 12.28 -40.72
C LEU A 598 19.01 11.08 -41.68
N VAL A 599 20.13 10.35 -41.69
CA VAL A 599 20.29 9.11 -42.46
C VAL A 599 19.36 8.01 -41.93
N MET A 600 19.23 7.84 -40.61
CA MET A 600 18.28 6.88 -40.02
C MET A 600 16.81 7.24 -40.33
N ALA A 601 16.44 8.52 -40.21
CA ALA A 601 15.09 8.98 -40.52
C ALA A 601 14.74 8.80 -42.01
N ALA A 602 15.73 8.96 -42.90
CA ALA A 602 15.59 8.69 -44.32
C ALA A 602 15.45 7.19 -44.62
N GLN A 603 16.28 6.33 -44.01
CA GLN A 603 16.26 4.87 -44.22
C GLN A 603 14.94 4.23 -43.78
N LYS A 604 14.36 4.67 -42.66
CA LYS A 604 13.10 4.13 -42.13
C LYS A 604 11.86 4.63 -42.89
N LYS A 605 11.92 5.86 -43.45
CA LYS A 605 10.90 6.38 -44.37
C LYS A 605 10.89 5.59 -45.69
N SER A 606 12.07 5.18 -46.17
CA SER A 606 12.19 4.30 -47.33
C SER A 606 11.70 2.87 -47.06
N SER A 607 11.91 2.31 -45.86
CA SER A 607 11.40 0.98 -45.52
C SER A 607 9.87 0.94 -45.34
N LEU A 608 9.27 1.99 -44.77
CA LEU A 608 7.82 2.13 -44.64
C LEU A 608 7.11 2.35 -46.00
N LEU A 609 7.78 2.97 -46.97
CA LEU A 609 7.27 3.11 -48.34
C LEU A 609 7.39 1.84 -49.18
N LEU A 610 8.18 0.86 -48.74
CA LEU A 610 8.39 -0.43 -49.42
C LEU A 610 7.52 -1.57 -48.84
N THR A 611 6.81 -1.34 -47.73
CA THR A 611 5.95 -2.35 -47.07
C THR A 611 4.47 -1.97 -47.01
N SER A 612 4.05 -0.90 -47.67
CA SER A 612 2.62 -0.63 -47.89
C SER A 612 2.18 -1.28 -49.21
N PRO A 613 1.15 -2.16 -49.22
CA PRO A 613 0.49 -2.54 -50.46
C PRO A 613 -0.23 -1.35 -51.12
#